data_AF-A0A0G3BN96-F1
#
_entry.id   AF-A0A0G3BN96-F1
#
_cell.length_a   1.000
_cell.length_b   1.000
_cell.length_c   1.000
_cell.angle_alpha   90.00
_cell.angle_beta   90.00
_cell.angle_gamma   90.00
#
_symmetry.space_group_name_H-M   'P 1'
#
loop_
_entity.id
_entity.type
_entity.pdbx_description
1 polymer ?
#
loop_
_entity_poly.entity_id
_entity_poly.type
_entity_poly.pdbx_seq_one_letter_code
_entity_poly.pdbx_strand_id
1 'polypeptide(L)'
;MRLVLLLSLGPAHLSSSPPHAEQYLAPSEGPAMHMTELSLCVDEGGKSYRIPIGNASVMSPALDAPSALVTVDVNTYVRKGKTAPAADRTGKDILLLAGNQYRLYGWKPGERLAFATQDASVSGVVHLTEGV
;
A
#
# COMPACT_ATOMS: atom_id res chain seq x y z
N MET A 1 -30.70 -106.18 -24.23
CA MET A 1 -32.13 -105.82 -24.19
C MET A 1 -32.22 -104.37 -23.69
N ARG A 2 -32.79 -103.45 -24.50
CA ARG A 2 -33.43 -102.13 -24.17
C ARG A 2 -32.80 -101.24 -23.06
N LEU A 3 -32.69 -99.91 -23.11
CA LEU A 3 -33.14 -98.81 -23.97
C LEU A 3 -32.59 -97.50 -23.32
N VAL A 4 -32.06 -96.57 -24.14
CA VAL A 4 -32.13 -95.07 -24.14
C VAL A 4 -32.33 -94.29 -22.81
N LEU A 5 -31.52 -93.24 -22.56
CA LEU A 5 -32.02 -91.84 -22.49
C LEU A 5 -30.89 -90.78 -22.51
N LEU A 6 -31.02 -89.80 -23.42
CA LEU A 6 -30.34 -88.50 -23.41
C LEU A 6 -30.87 -87.61 -22.27
N LEU A 7 -30.07 -86.64 -21.79
CA LEU A 7 -30.54 -85.29 -21.48
C LEU A 7 -29.38 -84.28 -21.53
N SER A 8 -29.69 -83.14 -22.14
CA SER A 8 -28.88 -81.95 -22.46
C SER A 8 -28.73 -81.01 -21.26
N LEU A 9 -27.66 -80.18 -21.22
CA LEU A 9 -27.69 -78.79 -20.73
C LEU A 9 -26.37 -78.03 -21.02
N GLY A 10 -26.43 -77.09 -21.99
CA GLY A 10 -25.90 -75.70 -21.96
C GLY A 10 -24.38 -75.39 -21.84
N PRO A 11 -23.82 -74.47 -22.65
CA PRO A 11 -22.41 -74.04 -22.57
C PRO A 11 -22.23 -72.76 -21.72
N ALA A 12 -21.06 -72.60 -21.10
CA ALA A 12 -20.62 -71.32 -20.52
C ALA A 12 -19.22 -70.94 -21.05
N HIS A 13 -19.19 -69.95 -21.95
CA HIS A 13 -17.99 -69.25 -22.40
C HIS A 13 -17.43 -68.41 -21.24
N LEU A 14 -16.19 -68.66 -20.82
CA LEU A 14 -15.41 -67.75 -19.98
C LEU A 14 -14.39 -67.02 -20.87
N SER A 15 -14.60 -65.71 -21.01
CA SER A 15 -13.69 -64.75 -21.65
C SER A 15 -12.65 -64.30 -20.63
N SER A 16 -11.36 -64.50 -20.90
CA SER A 16 -10.25 -64.00 -20.08
C SER A 16 -9.71 -62.69 -20.64
N SER A 17 -10.01 -61.57 -19.98
CA SER A 17 -9.35 -60.27 -20.24
C SER A 17 -8.02 -60.17 -19.47
N PRO A 18 -6.95 -59.57 -20.04
CA PRO A 18 -5.68 -59.37 -19.33
C PRO A 18 -5.73 -58.16 -18.36
N PRO A 19 -4.82 -58.07 -17.37
CA PRO A 19 -4.84 -57.01 -16.36
C PRO A 19 -4.36 -55.67 -16.92
N HIS A 20 -5.01 -54.59 -16.47
CA HIS A 20 -4.68 -53.20 -16.76
C HIS A 20 -3.31 -52.83 -16.18
N ALA A 21 -2.40 -52.35 -17.02
CA ALA A 21 -1.18 -51.68 -16.57
C ALA A 21 -1.54 -50.26 -16.09
N GLU A 22 -1.40 -49.98 -14.79
CA GLU A 22 -1.48 -48.62 -14.26
C GLU A 22 -0.23 -47.84 -14.72
N GLN A 23 -0.43 -46.89 -15.64
CA GLN A 23 0.60 -45.92 -16.01
C GLN A 23 0.75 -44.94 -14.85
N TYR A 24 1.86 -45.03 -14.10
CA TYR A 24 2.25 -44.01 -13.13
C TYR A 24 2.57 -42.71 -13.87
N LEU A 25 1.68 -41.72 -13.79
CA LEU A 25 1.93 -40.36 -14.27
C LEU A 25 2.93 -39.68 -13.34
N ALA A 26 4.07 -39.23 -13.87
CA ALA A 26 4.99 -38.38 -13.12
C ALA A 26 4.30 -37.06 -12.75
N PRO A 27 4.52 -36.50 -11.55
CA PRO A 27 3.93 -35.22 -11.17
C PRO A 27 4.44 -34.11 -12.09
N SER A 28 3.52 -33.31 -12.65
CA SER A 28 3.88 -32.20 -13.53
C SER A 28 4.67 -31.14 -12.74
N GLU A 29 5.83 -30.75 -13.25
CA GLU A 29 6.57 -29.59 -12.73
C GLU A 29 5.69 -28.35 -12.84
N GLY A 30 5.26 -27.82 -11.70
CA GLY A 30 4.51 -26.57 -11.63
C GLY A 30 5.35 -25.37 -12.11
N PRO A 31 4.72 -24.25 -12.49
CA PRO A 31 5.45 -23.09 -12.98
C PRO A 31 6.45 -22.59 -11.93
N ALA A 32 7.70 -22.43 -12.35
CA ALA A 32 8.75 -21.87 -11.51
C ALA A 32 8.38 -20.45 -11.07
N MET A 33 8.33 -20.20 -9.76
CA MET A 33 8.04 -18.89 -9.20
C MET A 33 9.21 -17.95 -9.55
N HIS A 34 8.96 -16.95 -10.39
CA HIS A 34 9.95 -15.93 -10.72
C HIS A 34 10.10 -14.97 -9.53
N MET A 35 11.20 -15.09 -8.79
CA MET A 35 11.47 -14.26 -7.63
C MET A 35 12.21 -12.99 -8.07
N THR A 36 11.51 -11.85 -8.05
CA THR A 36 12.12 -10.55 -8.32
C THR A 36 12.74 -10.01 -7.03
N GLU A 37 14.05 -9.91 -6.97
CA GLU A 37 14.74 -9.26 -5.86
C GLU A 37 14.63 -7.74 -5.99
N LEU A 38 14.01 -7.10 -4.99
CA LEU A 38 13.95 -5.64 -4.88
C LEU A 38 15.08 -5.18 -3.94
N SER A 39 16.09 -4.52 -4.49
CA SER A 39 17.12 -3.84 -3.71
C SER A 39 16.77 -2.36 -3.58
N LEU A 40 16.87 -1.82 -2.36
CA LEU A 40 16.62 -0.43 -2.03
C LEU A 40 17.91 0.17 -1.47
N CYS A 41 18.41 1.24 -2.09
CA CYS A 41 19.47 2.06 -1.51
C CYS A 41 18.81 3.12 -0.63
N VAL A 42 19.18 3.17 0.65
CA VAL A 42 18.76 4.22 1.58
C VAL A 42 19.92 5.20 1.67
N ASP A 43 19.86 6.26 0.87
CA ASP A 43 20.79 7.38 0.97
C ASP A 43 20.49 8.22 2.23
N GLU A 44 21.29 9.25 2.51
CA GLU A 44 20.95 10.24 3.54
C GLU A 44 19.57 10.85 3.22
N GLY A 45 18.55 10.42 3.97
CA GLY A 45 17.17 10.86 3.75
C GLY A 45 17.01 12.36 3.99
N GLY A 46 16.14 13.00 3.19
CA GLY A 46 15.73 14.39 3.44
C GLY A 46 15.12 14.56 4.85
N LYS A 47 15.24 15.76 5.42
CA LYS A 47 14.71 16.06 6.77
C LYS A 47 13.19 15.91 6.77
N SER A 48 12.70 14.95 7.56
CA SER A 48 11.27 14.68 7.72
C SER A 48 10.80 15.00 9.13
N TYR A 49 9.60 15.56 9.24
CA TYR A 49 9.00 16.01 10.49
C TYR A 49 7.57 15.52 10.59
N ARG A 50 7.19 15.13 11.81
CA ARG A 50 5.83 14.82 12.21
C ARG A 50 5.34 15.92 13.16
N ILE A 51 4.48 16.80 12.67
CA ILE A 51 4.04 18.00 13.39
C ILE A 51 2.61 17.76 13.88
N PRO A 52 2.37 17.53 15.18
CA PRO A 52 1.02 17.46 15.72
C PRO A 52 0.35 18.84 15.64
N ILE A 53 -0.89 18.88 15.17
CA ILE A 53 -1.69 20.10 15.03
C ILE A 53 -3.04 19.93 15.75
N GLY A 54 -3.61 21.03 16.21
CA GLY A 54 -4.88 21.03 16.94
C GLY A 54 -5.54 22.40 16.95
N ASN A 55 -6.06 22.81 18.10
CA ASN A 55 -6.83 24.04 18.25
C ASN A 55 -6.01 25.34 17.98
N ALA A 56 -4.70 25.32 18.19
CA ALA A 56 -3.81 26.45 17.94
C ALA A 56 -3.01 26.27 16.64
N SER A 57 -2.51 27.39 16.09
CA SER A 57 -1.54 27.32 15.01
C SER A 57 -0.20 26.80 15.54
N VAL A 58 0.40 25.87 14.80
CA VAL A 58 1.69 25.24 15.12
C VAL A 58 2.65 25.47 13.97
N MET A 59 3.93 25.68 14.28
CA MET A 59 4.96 25.91 13.27
C MET A 59 5.83 24.67 13.05
N SER A 60 6.31 24.51 11.82
CA SER A 60 7.44 23.65 11.52
C SER A 60 8.73 24.20 12.13
N PRO A 61 9.79 23.37 12.19
CA PRO A 61 11.16 23.86 12.25
C PRO A 61 11.49 24.80 11.09
N ALA A 62 12.59 25.53 11.21
CA ALA A 62 13.14 26.31 10.09
C ALA A 62 13.54 25.34 8.97
N LEU A 63 13.10 25.64 7.75
CA LEU A 63 13.34 24.81 6.57
C LEU A 63 14.54 25.36 5.80
N ASP A 64 15.43 24.49 5.36
CA ASP A 64 16.63 24.86 4.61
C ASP A 64 16.42 24.70 3.10
N ALA A 65 15.63 23.71 2.70
CA ALA A 65 15.30 23.46 1.30
C ALA A 65 14.21 24.43 0.77
N PRO A 66 14.20 24.81 -0.51
CA PRO A 66 13.21 25.74 -1.09
C PRO A 66 11.85 25.10 -1.40
N SER A 67 11.71 23.79 -1.13
CA SER A 67 10.47 23.04 -1.34
C SER A 67 10.32 21.93 -0.30
N ALA A 68 9.10 21.44 -0.11
CA ALA A 68 8.80 20.32 0.77
C ALA A 68 7.58 19.56 0.25
N LEU A 69 7.56 18.25 0.50
CA LEU A 69 6.36 17.43 0.40
C LEU A 69 5.61 17.48 1.72
N VAL A 70 4.31 17.70 1.65
CA VAL A 70 3.44 17.84 2.82
C VAL A 70 2.21 16.96 2.65
N THR A 71 1.95 16.11 3.64
CA THR A 71 0.70 15.36 3.77
C THR A 71 0.01 15.76 5.06
N VAL A 72 -1.32 15.93 5.02
CA VAL A 72 -2.12 16.34 6.18
C VAL A 72 -3.21 15.31 6.47
N ASP A 73 -3.35 14.92 7.73
CA ASP A 73 -4.38 13.95 8.16
C ASP A 73 -5.78 14.56 8.18
N VAL A 74 -5.85 15.89 8.34
CA VAL A 74 -7.08 16.66 8.45
C VAL A 74 -6.97 17.92 7.60
N ASN A 75 -8.10 18.51 7.21
CA ASN A 75 -8.11 19.77 6.47
C ASN A 75 -7.35 20.85 7.26
N THR A 76 -6.36 21.46 6.62
CA THR A 76 -5.36 22.28 7.31
C THR A 76 -5.06 23.53 6.50
N TYR A 77 -5.13 24.70 7.13
CA TYR A 77 -4.62 25.94 6.57
C TYR A 77 -3.11 26.02 6.77
N VAL A 78 -2.40 26.52 5.75
CA VAL A 78 -0.94 26.70 5.78
C VAL A 78 -0.55 28.14 5.41
N ARG A 79 0.42 28.69 6.16
CA ARG A 79 1.04 30.00 5.91
C ARG A 79 2.55 29.91 6.05
N LYS A 80 3.30 30.51 5.13
CA LYS A 80 4.77 30.65 5.26
C LYS A 80 5.17 31.95 5.97
N GLY A 81 6.30 31.96 6.66
CA GLY A 81 6.87 33.20 7.21
C GLY A 81 8.17 33.00 7.99
N LYS A 82 8.84 34.10 8.32
CA LYS A 82 10.22 34.09 8.81
C LYS A 82 10.38 33.85 10.32
N THR A 83 9.63 34.57 11.16
CA THR A 83 9.89 34.60 12.62
C THR A 83 8.82 33.86 13.42
N ALA A 84 7.55 34.08 13.10
CA ALA A 84 6.43 33.42 13.75
C ALA A 84 5.17 33.50 12.87
N PRO A 85 5.15 32.83 11.70
CA PRO A 85 3.90 32.72 10.95
C PRO A 85 2.83 32.07 11.84
N ALA A 86 1.60 32.57 11.72
CA ALA A 86 0.42 31.94 12.31
C ALA A 86 -0.60 31.75 11.18
N ALA A 87 -0.96 30.49 10.94
CA ALA A 87 -2.04 30.17 10.01
C ALA A 87 -3.38 30.50 10.67
N ASP A 88 -4.29 31.10 9.91
CA ASP A 88 -5.62 31.47 10.36
C ASP A 88 -6.71 30.64 9.69
N ARG A 89 -7.85 30.52 10.39
CA ARG A 89 -9.04 29.78 9.93
C ARG A 89 -10.04 30.64 9.15
N THR A 90 -9.69 31.89 8.88
CA THR A 90 -10.58 32.88 8.22
C THR A 90 -10.61 32.69 6.70
N GLY A 91 -9.87 31.73 6.16
CA GLY A 91 -9.84 31.40 4.73
C GLY A 91 -8.89 32.27 3.90
N LYS A 92 -8.07 33.10 4.54
CA LYS A 92 -7.03 33.89 3.87
C LYS A 92 -5.79 33.07 3.50
N ASP A 93 -5.63 31.93 4.16
CA ASP A 93 -4.52 31.01 3.97
C ASP A 93 -4.86 29.88 3.02
N ILE A 94 -3.82 29.21 2.52
CA ILE A 94 -3.98 28.09 1.59
C ILE A 94 -4.56 26.91 2.35
N LEU A 95 -5.68 26.36 1.88
CA LEU A 95 -6.28 25.15 2.42
C LEU A 95 -5.67 23.90 1.78
N LEU A 96 -5.13 23.01 2.60
CA LEU A 96 -4.72 21.66 2.25
C LEU A 96 -5.81 20.69 2.69
N LEU A 97 -6.27 19.84 1.77
CA LEU A 97 -7.32 18.85 2.05
C LEU A 97 -6.71 17.56 2.59
N ALA A 98 -7.37 16.97 3.58
CA ALA A 98 -6.98 15.73 4.23
C ALA A 98 -6.67 14.60 3.23
N GLY A 99 -5.66 13.79 3.54
CA GLY A 99 -5.31 12.57 2.78
C GLY A 99 -4.57 12.82 1.46
N ASN A 100 -4.31 14.07 1.09
CA ASN A 100 -3.56 14.42 -0.11
C ASN A 100 -2.09 14.75 0.22
N GLN A 101 -1.22 14.50 -0.76
CA GLN A 101 0.16 14.95 -0.73
C GLN A 101 0.33 16.19 -1.62
N TYR A 102 0.95 17.22 -1.07
CA TYR A 102 1.21 18.49 -1.73
C TYR A 102 2.70 18.74 -1.84
N ARG A 103 3.14 19.28 -2.97
CA ARG A 103 4.46 19.90 -3.09
C ARG A 103 4.31 21.40 -2.87
N LEU A 104 4.85 21.90 -1.77
CA LEU A 104 4.87 23.32 -1.46
C LEU A 104 6.23 23.92 -1.82
N TYR A 105 6.25 25.19 -2.23
CA TYR A 105 7.47 25.91 -2.63
C TYR A 105 7.34 27.42 -2.36
N GLY A 106 8.44 28.16 -2.54
CA GLY A 106 8.43 29.63 -2.55
C GLY A 106 8.78 30.30 -1.22
N TRP A 107 9.41 29.57 -0.30
CA TRP A 107 10.04 30.15 0.89
C TRP A 107 11.56 30.26 0.72
N LYS A 108 12.18 31.04 1.61
CA LYS A 108 13.64 31.17 1.71
C LYS A 108 14.18 30.25 2.81
N PRO A 109 15.46 29.82 2.74
CA PRO A 109 16.10 29.11 3.84
C PRO A 109 15.94 29.87 5.16
N GLY A 110 15.59 29.15 6.21
CA GLY A 110 15.29 29.69 7.54
C GLY A 110 13.83 30.10 7.77
N GLU A 111 12.99 30.17 6.73
CA GLU A 111 11.55 30.36 6.90
C GLU A 111 10.86 29.09 7.43
N ARG A 112 9.66 29.27 7.97
CA ARG A 112 8.84 28.21 8.56
C ARG A 112 7.48 28.16 7.88
N LEU A 113 6.83 27.01 7.99
CA LEU A 113 5.41 26.85 7.69
C LEU A 113 4.63 26.78 8.99
N ALA A 114 3.54 27.53 9.06
CA ALA A 114 2.55 27.45 10.11
C ALA A 114 1.34 26.68 9.60
N PHE A 115 0.77 25.86 10.47
CA PHE A 115 -0.38 25.02 10.19
C PHE A 115 -1.46 25.28 11.22
N ALA A 116 -2.72 25.25 10.81
CA ALA A 116 -3.88 25.28 11.69
C ALA A 116 -4.97 24.39 11.09
N THR A 117 -5.59 23.55 11.90
CA THR A 117 -6.75 22.77 11.44
C THR A 117 -7.87 23.68 10.96
N GLN A 118 -8.65 23.26 9.96
CA GLN A 118 -9.80 24.02 9.50
C GLN A 118 -10.85 24.18 10.62
N ASP A 119 -11.07 23.13 11.40
CA ASP A 119 -11.92 23.11 12.60
C ASP A 119 -11.05 23.04 13.87
N ALA A 120 -11.25 23.99 14.78
CA ALA A 120 -10.50 24.09 16.04
C ALA A 120 -10.74 22.93 17.01
N SER A 121 -11.82 22.17 16.81
CA SER A 121 -12.17 20.99 17.62
C SER A 121 -11.46 19.72 17.15
N VAL A 122 -10.85 19.75 15.96
CA VAL A 122 -10.16 18.62 15.35
C VAL A 122 -8.67 18.73 15.63
N SER A 123 -8.03 17.59 15.84
CA SER A 123 -6.57 17.45 15.90
C SER A 123 -6.09 16.47 14.85
N GLY A 124 -4.85 16.62 14.43
CA GLY A 124 -4.26 15.77 13.40
C GLY A 124 -2.76 15.93 13.34
N VAL A 125 -2.18 15.47 12.24
CA VAL A 125 -0.75 15.52 12.01
C VAL A 125 -0.46 16.07 10.63
N VAL A 126 0.61 16.85 10.55
CA VAL A 126 1.25 17.22 9.30
C VAL A 126 2.55 16.44 9.18
N HIS A 127 2.67 15.70 8.10
CA HIS A 127 3.92 15.06 7.69
C HIS A 127 4.61 15.97 6.68
N LEU A 128 5.79 16.47 7.04
CA LEU A 128 6.58 17.36 6.19
C LEU A 128 7.91 16.71 5.88
N THR A 129 8.28 16.64 4.61
CA THR A 129 9.61 16.18 4.16
C THR A 129 10.22 17.28 3.31
N GLU A 130 11.32 17.85 3.76
CA GLU A 130 12.08 18.82 2.98
C GLU A 130 12.53 18.20 1.66
N GLY A 131 12.47 18.99 0.59
CA GLY A 131 13.11 18.64 -0.67
C GLY A 131 14.61 18.54 -0.51
N VAL A 132 15.25 17.80 -1.41
CA VAL A 132 16.71 17.79 -1.60
C VAL A 132 17.13 18.84 -2.60
#